data_AF-A0A9P8EH83-F1
#
_entry.id   AF-A0A9P8EH83-F1
#
_cell.length_a   1.000
_cell.length_b   1.000
_cell.length_c   1.000
_cell.angle_alpha   90.00
_cell.angle_beta   90.00
_cell.angle_gamma   90.00
#
_symmetry.space_group_name_H-M   'P 1'
#
loop_
_entity.id
_entity.type
_entity.pdbx_description
1 polymer ?
#
loop_
_entity_poly.entity_id
_entity_poly.type
_entity_poly.pdbx_seq_one_letter_code
_entity_poly.pdbx_strand_id
1 'polypeptide(L)'
;MAPAVVKDEATSTAKRKAESPDESLADSKRFKSSTSPTPTLAHDTGDAIQSTAPRIVPFPEKPAVIEERNGEIEFRAVNNDGDHESYIILTGLKCIFQKQLPKMPKDYIARLVYDRTHLSMAIVKKPLEVVGGITYRPFKGRQFAEIVFCAISSDQQVKGYGAHLMSHLKD
;
A
#
# COMPACT_ATOMS: atom_id res chain seq x y z
N MET A 1 -46.30 -40.17 4.90
CA MET A 1 -46.16 -41.49 5.54
C MET A 1 -44.68 -41.86 5.47
N ALA A 2 -43.97 -41.75 6.60
CA ALA A 2 -42.56 -42.14 6.73
C ALA A 2 -42.45 -43.67 6.97
N PRO A 3 -41.24 -44.28 6.96
CA PRO A 3 -40.38 -44.16 8.14
C PRO A 3 -38.90 -43.86 7.83
N ALA A 4 -38.23 -43.37 8.87
CA ALA A 4 -36.80 -43.16 8.98
C ALA A 4 -36.07 -44.45 9.42
N VAL A 5 -34.79 -44.58 9.08
CA VAL A 5 -33.79 -45.30 9.88
C VAL A 5 -32.50 -44.49 9.90
N VAL A 6 -31.99 -44.32 11.12
CA VAL A 6 -30.78 -43.59 11.56
C VAL A 6 -29.66 -44.59 11.86
N LYS A 7 -28.40 -44.18 11.66
CA LYS A 7 -27.18 -44.48 12.47
C LYS A 7 -26.01 -43.65 11.87
N ASP A 8 -25.51 -42.60 12.54
CA ASP A 8 -24.48 -42.56 13.61
C ASP A 8 -23.17 -43.28 13.21
N GLU A 9 -21.94 -42.78 13.38
CA GLU A 9 -21.31 -41.61 14.01
C GLU A 9 -19.79 -41.70 13.63
N ALA A 10 -19.04 -40.59 13.60
CA ALA A 10 -17.64 -40.45 14.10
C ALA A 10 -16.82 -39.35 13.37
N THR A 11 -16.64 -38.24 14.08
CA THR A 11 -15.62 -37.20 13.94
C THR A 11 -14.19 -37.72 14.10
N SER A 12 -13.23 -37.21 13.33
CA SER A 12 -11.88 -36.92 13.87
C SER A 12 -11.12 -35.84 13.09
N THR A 13 -10.66 -34.84 13.84
CA THR A 13 -9.72 -33.78 13.51
C THR A 13 -8.27 -34.23 13.74
N ALA A 14 -7.35 -33.96 12.80
CA ALA A 14 -5.90 -33.85 13.05
C ALA A 14 -5.22 -33.09 11.89
N LYS A 15 -4.83 -31.82 12.06
CA LYS A 15 -3.50 -31.31 12.46
C LYS A 15 -2.33 -31.63 11.49
N ARG A 16 -1.79 -30.52 10.97
CA ARG A 16 -0.59 -30.27 10.15
C ARG A 16 0.64 -31.09 10.56
N LYS A 17 1.50 -31.42 9.58
CA LYS A 17 2.94 -31.61 9.81
C LYS A 17 3.74 -31.02 8.64
N ALA A 18 4.72 -30.19 8.98
CA ALA A 18 5.71 -29.62 8.09
C ALA A 18 6.90 -30.59 7.97
N GLU A 19 7.45 -30.73 6.78
CA GLU A 19 8.72 -31.42 6.54
C GLU A 19 9.82 -30.39 6.27
N SER A 20 10.96 -30.59 6.92
CA SER A 20 12.17 -29.75 6.90
C SER A 20 13.07 -30.10 5.70
N PRO A 21 13.94 -29.17 5.26
CA PRO A 21 14.79 -29.34 4.07
C PRO A 21 16.12 -30.04 4.40
N ASP A 22 16.62 -30.82 3.45
CA ASP A 22 17.95 -31.44 3.46
C ASP A 22 18.90 -30.69 2.50
N GLU A 23 20.16 -30.51 2.93
CA GLU A 23 21.23 -29.81 2.23
C GLU A 23 21.86 -30.73 1.17
N SER A 24 22.26 -30.29 -0.01
CA SER A 24 23.51 -29.56 -0.26
C SER A 24 23.75 -29.58 -1.77
N LEU A 25 24.33 -28.52 -2.33
CA LEU A 25 25.48 -28.55 -3.25
C LEU A 25 25.81 -27.10 -3.66
N ALA A 26 27.08 -26.77 -3.42
CA ALA A 26 27.68 -25.46 -3.58
C ALA A 26 27.83 -25.05 -5.05
N ASP A 27 27.64 -23.75 -5.34
CA ASP A 27 28.48 -23.07 -6.32
C ASP A 27 28.55 -21.54 -6.12
N SER A 28 29.54 -21.15 -5.33
CA SER A 28 30.53 -20.11 -5.65
C SER A 28 30.14 -18.94 -6.57
N LYS A 29 29.57 -17.85 -6.03
CA LYS A 29 29.76 -16.48 -6.57
C LYS A 29 29.90 -15.42 -5.48
N ARG A 30 31.14 -15.33 -4.96
CA ARG A 30 31.91 -14.11 -4.64
C ARG A 30 31.10 -12.89 -4.17
N PHE A 31 30.86 -12.81 -2.86
CA PHE A 31 30.54 -11.56 -2.17
C PHE A 31 31.80 -10.68 -2.17
N LYS A 32 31.78 -9.53 -2.86
CA LYS A 32 32.78 -8.47 -2.68
C LYS A 32 32.50 -7.82 -1.33
N SER A 33 33.26 -8.18 -0.30
CA SER A 33 33.41 -7.35 0.88
C SER A 33 34.12 -6.06 0.46
N SER A 34 33.43 -4.93 0.61
CA SER A 34 34.06 -3.62 0.47
C SER A 34 34.98 -3.39 1.67
N THR A 35 36.27 -3.58 1.44
CA THR A 35 37.33 -3.15 2.35
C THR A 35 37.26 -1.63 2.50
N SER A 36 36.81 -1.16 3.66
CA SER A 36 36.96 0.25 4.05
C SER A 36 38.44 0.57 4.23
N PRO A 37 39.00 1.62 3.60
CA PRO A 37 40.39 2.01 3.83
C PRO A 37 40.53 2.59 5.24
N THR A 38 41.40 1.98 6.03
CA THR A 38 41.92 2.52 7.29
C THR A 38 42.67 3.82 7.00
N PRO A 39 42.33 4.96 7.62
CA PRO A 39 43.14 6.16 7.49
C PRO A 39 44.39 6.02 8.36
N THR A 40 45.55 6.00 7.72
CA THR A 40 46.85 6.07 8.38
C THR A 40 46.96 7.41 9.10
N LEU A 41 47.14 7.38 10.42
CA LEU A 41 47.43 8.56 11.24
C LEU A 41 48.85 9.04 10.91
N ALA A 42 48.96 10.03 10.02
CA ALA A 42 50.15 10.87 9.93
C ALA A 42 50.02 11.95 11.02
N HIS A 43 50.95 11.91 11.97
CA HIS A 43 51.23 13.03 12.87
C HIS A 43 51.62 14.24 12.02
N ASP A 44 50.82 15.30 12.05
CA ASP A 44 51.37 16.64 12.04
C ASP A 44 50.46 17.62 12.79
N THR A 45 51.12 18.59 13.40
CA THR A 45 50.70 19.38 14.54
C THR A 45 50.07 20.68 14.04
N GLY A 46 48.86 21.03 14.46
CA GLY A 46 48.29 22.34 14.13
C GLY A 46 46.81 22.49 14.43
N ASP A 47 46.50 23.47 15.27
CA ASP A 47 45.17 23.90 15.71
C ASP A 47 44.12 24.09 14.61
N ALA A 48 42.93 23.52 14.80
CA ALA A 48 41.62 24.16 14.57
C ALA A 48 40.48 23.14 14.78
N ILE A 49 39.66 23.33 15.82
CA ILE A 49 38.42 22.59 16.02
C ILE A 49 37.41 23.04 14.94
N GLN A 50 37.33 22.30 13.84
CA GLN A 50 36.26 22.46 12.86
C GLN A 50 35.02 21.70 13.34
N SER A 51 33.98 22.46 13.66
CA SER A 51 32.62 21.99 13.87
C SER A 51 32.19 21.08 12.70
N THR A 52 32.08 19.78 12.95
CA THR A 52 31.54 18.79 12.02
C THR A 52 30.01 18.75 12.17
N ALA A 53 29.34 19.85 11.81
CA ALA A 53 27.89 19.81 11.63
C ALA A 53 27.56 18.83 10.48
N PRO A 54 26.63 17.88 10.67
CA PRO A 54 26.27 16.94 9.61
C PRO A 54 25.67 17.73 8.44
N ARG A 55 26.27 17.57 7.25
CA ARG A 55 25.74 18.16 6.01
C ARG A 55 24.37 17.51 5.74
N ILE A 56 23.30 18.28 5.94
CA ILE A 56 21.95 17.87 5.56
C ILE A 56 21.94 17.80 4.03
N VAL A 57 21.95 16.59 3.48
CA VAL A 57 21.68 16.37 2.05
C VAL A 57 20.16 16.42 1.86
N PRO A 58 19.60 17.40 1.13
CA PRO A 58 18.17 17.42 0.86
C PRO A 58 17.83 16.19 0.01
N PHE A 59 16.94 15.35 0.54
CA PHE A 59 16.44 14.20 -0.20
C PHE A 59 15.51 14.70 -1.32
N PRO A 60 15.63 14.21 -2.58
CA PRO A 60 14.75 14.64 -3.64
C PRO A 60 13.27 14.38 -3.29
N GLU A 61 12.45 15.43 -3.32
CA GLU A 61 11.01 15.31 -3.11
C GLU A 61 10.36 14.49 -4.23
N LYS A 62 9.38 13.65 -3.88
CA LYS A 62 8.64 12.86 -4.87
C LYS A 62 7.66 13.75 -5.63
N PRO A 63 7.40 13.49 -6.93
CA PRO A 63 6.47 14.29 -7.73
C PRO A 63 5.09 14.48 -7.10
N ALA A 64 4.53 13.44 -6.48
CA ALA A 64 3.23 13.51 -5.81
C ALA A 64 3.16 14.59 -4.72
N VAL A 65 4.24 14.81 -3.96
CA VAL A 65 4.30 15.81 -2.89
C VAL A 65 4.35 17.22 -3.47
N ILE A 66 5.10 17.39 -4.57
CA ILE A 66 5.23 18.67 -5.26
C ILE A 66 3.89 19.04 -5.90
N GLU A 67 3.22 18.10 -6.56
CA GLU A 67 1.92 18.32 -7.20
C GLU A 67 0.84 18.69 -6.17
N GLU A 68 0.85 18.08 -4.97
CA GLU A 68 -0.07 18.47 -3.89
C GLU A 68 0.23 19.88 -3.38
N ARG A 69 1.51 20.21 -3.14
CA ARG A 69 1.93 21.55 -2.71
C ARG A 69 1.54 22.63 -3.72
N ASN A 70 1.58 22.30 -5.01
CA ASN A 70 1.16 23.18 -6.09
C ASN A 70 -0.37 23.24 -6.25
N GLY A 71 -1.13 22.40 -5.54
CA GLY A 71 -2.59 22.31 -5.63
C GLY A 71 -3.09 21.69 -6.93
N GLU A 72 -2.25 20.91 -7.63
CA GLU A 72 -2.63 20.18 -8.84
C GLU A 72 -3.46 18.94 -8.52
N ILE A 73 -3.10 18.27 -7.41
CA ILE A 73 -3.82 17.12 -6.87
C ILE A 73 -4.39 17.44 -5.49
N GLU A 74 -5.47 16.74 -5.15
CA GLU A 74 -6.14 16.82 -3.85
C GLU A 74 -6.49 15.41 -3.36
N PHE A 75 -6.41 15.21 -2.05
CA PHE A 75 -6.85 13.98 -1.40
C PHE A 75 -8.27 14.18 -0.86
N ARG A 76 -9.18 13.30 -1.27
CA ARG A 76 -10.59 13.39 -0.89
C ARG A 76 -11.07 12.07 -0.29
N ALA A 77 -11.52 12.14 0.95
CA ALA A 77 -12.26 11.05 1.58
C ALA A 77 -13.72 11.12 1.13
N VAL A 78 -14.17 10.13 0.38
CA VAL A 78 -15.53 10.04 -0.18
C VAL A 78 -16.19 8.73 0.23
N ASN A 79 -17.52 8.74 0.27
CA ASN A 79 -18.34 7.55 0.48
C ASN A 79 -19.61 7.64 -0.38
N ASN A 80 -20.45 6.60 -0.37
CA ASN A 80 -21.73 6.65 -1.06
C ASN A 80 -22.80 7.38 -0.22
N ASP A 81 -22.64 8.70 -0.11
CA ASP A 81 -23.54 9.66 0.53
C ASP A 81 -24.74 10.06 -0.35
N GLY A 82 -24.68 9.78 -1.65
CA GLY A 82 -25.67 10.19 -2.64
C GLY A 82 -25.37 11.53 -3.30
N ASP A 83 -24.24 12.16 -2.98
CA ASP A 83 -23.77 13.36 -3.66
C ASP A 83 -23.22 13.04 -5.06
N HIS A 84 -23.41 13.98 -5.99
CA HIS A 84 -23.02 13.81 -7.37
C HIS A 84 -21.49 13.75 -7.54
N GLU A 85 -20.75 14.58 -6.80
CA GLU A 85 -19.28 14.63 -6.90
C GLU A 85 -18.67 13.36 -6.30
N SER A 86 -19.15 12.94 -5.13
CA SER A 86 -18.81 11.65 -4.51
C SER A 86 -19.05 10.49 -5.49
N TYR A 87 -20.19 10.47 -6.17
CA TYR A 87 -20.52 9.40 -7.12
C TYR A 87 -19.59 9.37 -8.34
N ILE A 88 -19.18 10.52 -8.87
CA ILE A 88 -18.19 10.58 -9.96
C ILE A 88 -16.86 9.99 -9.51
N ILE A 89 -16.38 10.40 -8.33
CA ILE A 89 -15.10 9.94 -7.79
C ILE A 89 -15.14 8.42 -7.55
N LEU A 90 -16.19 7.90 -6.90
CA LEU A 90 -16.37 6.46 -6.67
C LEU A 90 -16.42 5.67 -7.98
N THR A 91 -17.06 6.23 -9.02
CA THR A 91 -17.12 5.60 -10.34
C THR A 91 -15.75 5.56 -11.01
N GLY A 92 -14.96 6.63 -10.90
CA GLY A 92 -13.56 6.67 -11.34
C GLY A 92 -12.71 5.61 -10.64
N LEU A 93 -12.82 5.51 -9.30
CA LEU A 93 -12.11 4.50 -8.51
C LEU A 93 -12.50 3.08 -8.90
N LYS A 94 -13.80 2.79 -9.04
CA LYS A 94 -14.30 1.49 -9.53
C LYS A 94 -13.62 1.11 -10.85
N CYS A 95 -13.57 2.04 -11.81
CA CYS A 95 -12.95 1.80 -13.11
C CYS A 95 -11.44 1.54 -12.99
N ILE A 96 -10.73 2.26 -12.12
CA ILE A 96 -9.31 2.01 -11.86
C ILE A 96 -9.11 0.64 -11.24
N PHE A 97 -9.84 0.29 -10.18
CA PHE A 97 -9.71 -1.02 -9.54
C PHE A 97 -10.00 -2.17 -10.49
N GLN A 98 -11.03 -2.06 -11.34
CA GLN A 98 -11.35 -3.08 -12.34
C GLN A 98 -10.25 -3.26 -13.37
N LYS A 99 -9.54 -2.18 -13.75
CA LYS A 99 -8.40 -2.25 -14.68
C LYS A 99 -7.13 -2.78 -14.00
N GLN A 100 -6.83 -2.33 -12.79
CA GLN A 100 -5.58 -2.65 -12.09
C GLN A 100 -5.63 -3.99 -11.34
N LEU A 101 -6.81 -4.50 -11.01
CA LEU A 101 -7.02 -5.75 -10.25
C LEU A 101 -7.75 -6.79 -11.12
N PRO A 102 -7.12 -7.35 -12.17
CA PRO A 102 -7.79 -8.22 -13.14
C PRO A 102 -8.29 -9.55 -12.54
N LYS A 103 -7.74 -9.97 -11.39
CA LYS A 103 -8.18 -11.17 -10.66
C LYS A 103 -9.42 -10.93 -9.79
N MET A 104 -9.84 -9.68 -9.62
CA MET A 104 -10.99 -9.34 -8.80
C MET A 104 -12.23 -9.19 -9.69
N PRO A 105 -13.34 -9.90 -9.39
CA PRO A 105 -14.55 -9.79 -10.20
C PRO A 105 -15.09 -8.36 -10.25
N LYS A 106 -15.53 -7.92 -11.43
CA LYS A 106 -16.00 -6.54 -11.65
C LYS A 106 -17.19 -6.17 -10.75
N ASP A 107 -18.12 -7.10 -10.58
CA ASP A 107 -19.31 -6.92 -9.74
C ASP A 107 -18.95 -6.89 -8.25
N TYR A 108 -17.94 -7.67 -7.84
CA TYR A 108 -17.43 -7.63 -6.48
C TYR A 108 -16.83 -6.26 -6.16
N ILE A 109 -16.02 -5.70 -7.06
CA ILE A 109 -15.45 -4.36 -6.93
C ILE A 109 -16.57 -3.32 -6.84
N ALA A 110 -17.48 -3.31 -7.80
CA ALA A 110 -18.57 -2.33 -7.84
C ALA A 110 -19.41 -2.38 -6.56
N ARG A 111 -19.77 -3.59 -6.10
CA ARG A 111 -20.54 -3.78 -4.88
C ARG A 111 -19.86 -3.15 -3.66
N LEU A 112 -18.55 -3.33 -3.48
CA LEU A 112 -17.85 -2.81 -2.31
C LEU A 112 -17.49 -1.32 -2.42
N VAL A 113 -17.15 -0.82 -3.62
CA VAL A 113 -16.87 0.61 -3.82
C VAL A 113 -18.12 1.46 -3.55
N TYR A 114 -19.31 0.98 -3.93
CA TYR A 114 -20.57 1.68 -3.68
C TYR A 114 -21.24 1.30 -2.35
N ASP A 115 -20.62 0.46 -1.53
CA ASP A 115 -21.16 0.07 -0.23
C ASP A 115 -21.00 1.23 0.77
N ARG A 116 -22.09 1.61 1.46
CA ARG A 116 -22.09 2.73 2.41
C ARG A 116 -21.25 2.50 3.67
N THR A 117 -20.90 1.25 3.97
CA THR A 117 -20.02 0.91 5.10
C THR A 117 -18.54 1.02 4.75
N HIS A 118 -18.21 1.24 3.48
CA HIS A 118 -16.85 1.47 2.99
C HIS A 118 -16.62 2.96 2.76
N LEU A 119 -15.37 3.37 3.01
CA LEU A 119 -14.86 4.71 2.71
C LEU A 119 -13.80 4.57 1.63
N SER A 120 -13.65 5.59 0.81
CA SER A 120 -12.59 5.65 -0.19
C SER A 120 -11.80 6.94 -0.06
N MET A 121 -10.49 6.82 0.10
CA MET A 121 -9.56 7.94 -0.06
C MET A 121 -9.13 7.97 -1.53
N ALA A 122 -9.46 9.05 -2.24
CA ALA A 122 -9.15 9.25 -3.65
C ALA A 122 -8.10 10.35 -3.84
N ILE A 123 -7.23 10.17 -4.83
CA ILE A 123 -6.40 11.25 -5.38
C ILE A 123 -7.13 11.80 -6.59
N VAL A 124 -7.45 13.09 -6.56
CA VAL A 124 -8.17 13.78 -7.62
C VAL A 124 -7.29 14.88 -8.18
N LYS A 125 -7.09 14.90 -9.50
CA LYS A 125 -6.44 16.00 -10.22
C LYS A 125 -7.51 16.95 -10.75
N LYS A 126 -7.25 18.25 -10.70
CA LYS A 126 -8.24 19.27 -11.14
C LYS A 126 -8.55 19.13 -12.64
N PRO A 127 -9.83 19.30 -13.06
CA PRO A 127 -10.98 19.67 -12.23
C PRO A 127 -11.61 18.50 -11.46
N LEU A 128 -11.62 17.26 -12.00
CA LEU A 128 -12.23 16.10 -11.34
C LEU A 128 -11.75 14.75 -11.90
N GLU A 129 -10.45 14.64 -12.19
CA GLU A 129 -9.85 13.40 -12.72
C GLU A 129 -9.35 12.51 -11.58
N VAL A 130 -9.85 11.27 -11.50
CA VAL A 130 -9.40 10.32 -10.48
C VAL A 130 -8.10 9.64 -10.92
N VAL A 131 -7.04 9.82 -10.15
CA VAL A 131 -5.71 9.24 -10.39
C VAL A 131 -5.57 7.85 -9.77
N GLY A 132 -6.19 7.64 -8.61
CA GLY A 132 -6.10 6.40 -7.84
C GLY A 132 -6.75 6.54 -6.48
N GLY A 133 -6.75 5.47 -5.70
CA GLY A 133 -7.35 5.50 -4.37
C GLY A 133 -7.22 4.21 -3.58
N ILE A 134 -7.65 4.30 -2.33
CA ILE A 134 -7.79 3.19 -1.40
C ILE A 134 -9.24 3.14 -0.93
N THR A 135 -9.89 1.99 -1.09
CA THR A 135 -11.17 1.70 -0.45
C THR A 135 -10.92 0.84 0.78
N TYR A 136 -11.45 1.26 1.92
CA TYR A 136 -11.27 0.60 3.20
C TYR A 136 -12.57 0.55 4.01
N ARG A 137 -12.65 -0.41 4.92
CA ARG A 137 -13.77 -0.57 5.86
C ARG A 137 -13.29 -0.33 7.29
N PRO A 138 -13.71 0.76 7.95
CA PRO A 138 -13.33 1.01 9.33
C PRO A 138 -14.15 0.18 10.32
N PHE A 139 -13.50 -0.44 11.29
CA PHE A 139 -14.11 -1.15 12.42
C PHE A 139 -13.87 -0.36 13.71
N LYS A 140 -14.62 0.74 13.90
CA LYS A 140 -14.43 1.68 15.02
C LYS A 140 -14.40 0.99 16.40
N GLY A 141 -15.28 0.01 16.63
CA GLY A 141 -15.32 -0.73 17.90
C GLY A 141 -14.13 -1.67 18.14
N ARG A 142 -13.37 -2.01 17.10
CA ARG A 142 -12.19 -2.89 17.18
C ARG A 142 -10.88 -2.16 16.89
N GLN A 143 -10.93 -0.84 16.68
CA GLN A 143 -9.78 0.03 16.45
C GLN A 143 -8.86 -0.41 15.29
N PHE A 144 -9.43 -0.92 14.19
CA PHE A 144 -8.69 -1.19 12.96
C PHE A 144 -9.53 -0.87 11.73
N ALA A 145 -8.88 -0.81 10.55
CA ALA A 145 -9.54 -0.70 9.25
C ALA A 145 -9.00 -1.78 8.31
N GLU A 146 -9.90 -2.36 7.51
CA GLU A 146 -9.54 -3.33 6.46
C GLU A 146 -9.36 -2.58 5.14
N ILE A 147 -8.18 -2.68 4.53
CA ILE A 147 -7.96 -2.19 3.17
C ILE A 147 -8.51 -3.23 2.21
N VAL A 148 -9.56 -2.85 1.46
CA VAL A 148 -10.27 -3.73 0.53
C VAL A 148 -9.65 -3.62 -0.86
N PHE A 149 -9.41 -2.39 -1.33
CA PHE A 149 -8.77 -2.12 -2.61
C PHE A 149 -7.72 -1.03 -2.45
N CYS A 150 -6.62 -1.16 -3.17
CA CYS A 150 -5.58 -0.14 -3.29
C CYS A 150 -5.03 -0.20 -4.71
N ALA A 151 -5.19 0.87 -5.48
CA ALA A 151 -4.64 0.94 -6.82
C ALA A 151 -4.43 2.39 -7.27
N ILE A 152 -3.43 2.57 -8.12
CA ILE A 152 -3.13 3.82 -8.85
C ILE A 152 -3.23 3.52 -10.33
N SER A 153 -3.76 4.45 -11.12
CA SER A 153 -3.79 4.33 -12.57
C SER A 153 -2.38 4.12 -13.14
N SER A 154 -2.23 3.23 -14.14
CA SER A 154 -0.93 2.77 -14.63
C SER A 154 -0.03 3.90 -15.14
N ASP A 155 -0.61 4.91 -15.77
CA ASP A 155 0.07 6.11 -16.28
C ASP A 155 0.62 7.01 -15.16
N GLN A 156 0.05 6.90 -13.96
CA GLN A 156 0.43 7.68 -12.78
C GLN A 156 1.30 6.87 -11.80
N GLN A 157 1.51 5.57 -12.04
CA GLN A 157 2.40 4.76 -11.22
C GLN A 157 3.84 5.29 -11.26
N VAL A 158 4.66 4.86 -10.30
CA VAL A 158 6.09 5.24 -10.17
C VAL A 158 6.35 6.71 -9.78
N LYS A 159 5.36 7.61 -9.81
CA LYS A 159 5.45 9.01 -9.33
C LYS A 159 5.34 9.19 -7.81
N GLY A 160 5.15 8.10 -7.07
CA GLY A 160 5.07 8.09 -5.61
C GLY A 160 3.67 8.24 -5.03
N TYR A 161 2.61 8.38 -5.85
CA TYR A 161 1.24 8.55 -5.36
C TYR A 161 0.77 7.44 -4.42
N GLY A 162 1.14 6.18 -4.66
CA GLY A 162 0.72 5.08 -3.78
C GLY A 162 1.29 5.20 -2.36
N ALA A 163 2.56 5.58 -2.24
CA ALA A 163 3.18 5.84 -0.93
C ALA A 163 2.56 7.07 -0.27
N HIS A 164 2.32 8.13 -1.06
CA HIS A 164 1.73 9.38 -0.58
C HIS A 164 0.31 9.18 -0.05
N LEU A 165 -0.51 8.41 -0.77
CA LEU A 165 -1.86 8.02 -0.39
C LEU A 165 -1.91 7.20 0.90
N MET A 166 -0.94 6.30 1.09
CA MET A 166 -0.82 5.52 2.32
C MET A 166 -0.41 6.37 3.53
N SER A 167 0.34 7.45 3.33
CA SER A 167 0.64 8.41 4.39
C SER A 167 -0.64 9.17 4.79
N HIS A 168 -1.33 9.76 3.82
CA HIS A 168 -2.60 10.47 4.04
C HIS A 168 -3.70 9.61 4.68
N LEU A 169 -3.69 8.29 4.45
CA LEU A 169 -4.64 7.38 5.10
C LEU A 169 -4.31 7.09 6.57
N LYS A 170 -3.05 7.27 6.99
CA LYS A 170 -2.58 6.98 8.35
C LYS A 170 -2.63 8.20 9.27
N ASP A 171 -2.50 9.39 8.69
CA ASP A 171 -2.55 10.67 9.39
C ASP A 171 -3.97 10.95 9.93
#